data_AF-A0A2E4EBI3-F1
#
_entry.id   AF-A0A2E4EBI3-F1
#
_cell.length_a   1.000
_cell.length_b   1.000
_cell.length_c   1.000
_cell.angle_alpha   90.00
_cell.angle_beta   90.00
_cell.angle_gamma   90.00
#
_symmetry.space_group_name_H-M   'P 1'
#
loop_
_entity.id
_entity.type
_entity.pdbx_description
1 polymer ?
#
loop_
_entity_poly.entity_id
_entity_poly.type
_entity_poly.pdbx_seq_one_letter_code
_entity_poly.pdbx_strand_id
1 'polypeptide(L)'
;MTLNPIQQALLDSATDKAAMQKAIETGVFYAEVIEDISGGMNPSSFEFNGITGPCLMATYDEALAEYEENVEEIDLQIAQGDRDDDDEWDGFVVKVLWDGGDDITFACPHTSEVMRTANWKESCGL
;
A
#
# COMPACT_ATOMS: atom_id res chain seq x y z
N MET A 1 -7.13 -3.33 23.05
CA MET A 1 -6.97 -2.22 22.10
C MET A 1 -8.27 -2.10 21.35
N THR A 2 -8.80 -0.89 21.15
CA THR A 2 -10.01 -0.71 20.33
C THR A 2 -9.55 -0.29 18.96
N LEU A 3 -9.82 -1.10 17.94
CA LEU A 3 -9.47 -0.77 16.56
C LEU A 3 -10.35 0.37 16.05
N ASN A 4 -9.77 1.28 15.27
CA ASN A 4 -10.59 2.22 14.52
C ASN A 4 -11.33 1.47 13.38
N PRO A 5 -12.35 2.08 12.74
CA PRO A 5 -13.11 1.40 11.69
C PRO A 5 -12.27 0.93 10.49
N ILE A 6 -11.20 1.66 10.13
CA ILE A 6 -10.33 1.30 9.01
C ILE A 6 -9.43 0.11 9.38
N GLN A 7 -8.83 0.11 10.57
CA GLN A 7 -8.06 -1.02 11.09
C GLN A 7 -8.91 -2.28 11.21
N GLN A 8 -10.17 -2.13 11.67
CA GLN A 8 -11.11 -3.24 11.71
C GLN A 8 -11.42 -3.74 10.28
N ALA A 9 -11.62 -2.82 9.32
CA ALA A 9 -11.88 -3.18 7.94
C ALA A 9 -10.67 -3.91 7.28
N LEU A 10 -9.44 -3.44 7.52
CA LEU A 10 -8.20 -4.12 7.10
C LEU A 10 -8.12 -5.54 7.67
N LEU A 11 -8.38 -5.70 8.97
CA LEU A 11 -8.37 -7.02 9.61
C LEU A 11 -9.45 -7.96 9.06
N ASP A 12 -10.63 -7.43 8.77
CA ASP A 12 -11.75 -8.22 8.29
C ASP A 12 -11.62 -8.63 6.82
N SER A 13 -10.99 -7.80 5.99
CA SER A 13 -10.72 -8.06 4.57
C SER A 13 -9.44 -8.88 4.32
N ALA A 14 -8.51 -8.94 5.28
CA ALA A 14 -7.24 -9.63 5.12
C ALA A 14 -7.38 -11.14 4.89
N THR A 15 -6.60 -11.67 3.95
CA THR A 15 -6.43 -13.10 3.71
C THR A 15 -5.74 -13.78 4.90
N ASP A 16 -4.63 -13.22 5.39
CA ASP A 16 -3.98 -13.63 6.63
C ASP A 16 -4.33 -12.68 7.78
N LYS A 17 -5.39 -13.01 8.51
CA LYS A 17 -5.84 -12.22 9.67
C LYS A 17 -4.82 -12.17 10.80
N ALA A 18 -3.98 -13.20 10.96
CA ALA A 18 -2.99 -13.22 12.03
C ALA A 18 -1.84 -12.26 11.72
N ALA A 19 -1.38 -12.23 10.47
CA ALA A 19 -0.41 -11.25 10.00
C ALA A 19 -0.95 -9.82 10.11
N MET A 20 -2.18 -9.58 9.64
CA MET A 20 -2.80 -8.25 9.70
C MET A 20 -3.01 -7.77 11.13
N GLN A 21 -3.45 -8.65 12.04
CA GLN A 21 -3.55 -8.33 13.47
C GLN A 21 -2.20 -7.87 14.04
N LYS A 22 -1.10 -8.56 13.70
CA LYS A 22 0.25 -8.18 14.13
C LYS A 22 0.71 -6.85 13.52
N ALA A 23 0.40 -6.59 12.25
CA ALA A 23 0.69 -5.33 11.59
C ALA A 23 0.01 -4.16 12.32
N ILE A 24 -1.28 -4.31 12.65
CA ILE A 24 -2.06 -3.34 13.43
C ILE A 24 -1.48 -3.12 14.83
N GLU A 25 -1.13 -4.20 15.55
CA GLU A 25 -0.55 -4.10 16.90
C GLU A 25 0.80 -3.40 16.93
N THR A 26 1.60 -3.56 15.88
CA THR A 26 2.94 -2.97 15.76
C THR A 26 2.93 -1.60 15.07
N GLY A 27 1.82 -1.23 14.42
CA GLY A 27 1.71 -0.06 13.56
C GLY A 27 2.63 -0.13 12.33
N VAL A 28 2.97 -1.35 11.89
CA VAL A 28 3.89 -1.60 10.77
C VAL A 28 3.16 -2.39 9.70
N PHE A 29 3.07 -1.78 8.52
CA PHE A 29 2.46 -2.33 7.32
C PHE A 29 3.43 -2.21 6.15
N TYR A 30 2.98 -2.67 4.98
CA TYR A 30 3.65 -2.47 3.71
C TYR A 30 2.63 -1.99 2.69
N ALA A 31 3.10 -1.31 1.66
CA ALA A 31 2.28 -0.89 0.53
C ALA A 31 3.14 -0.92 -0.72
N GLU A 32 2.54 -1.28 -1.84
CA GLU A 32 2.98 -0.77 -3.11
C GLU A 32 2.53 0.68 -3.24
N VAL A 33 3.41 1.55 -3.72
CA VAL A 33 3.10 2.96 -3.97
C VAL A 33 3.55 3.39 -5.35
N ILE A 34 2.83 4.35 -5.92
CA ILE A 34 3.30 5.14 -7.06
C ILE A 34 3.71 6.52 -6.53
N GLU A 35 4.89 6.99 -6.94
CA GLU A 35 5.38 8.33 -6.60
C GLU A 35 4.95 9.35 -7.67
N ASP A 36 4.30 10.44 -7.25
CA ASP A 36 3.95 11.55 -8.13
C ASP A 36 5.13 12.49 -8.39
N ILE A 37 4.98 13.42 -9.33
CA ILE A 37 6.03 14.39 -9.69
C ILE A 37 6.46 15.32 -8.54
N SER A 38 5.68 15.43 -7.48
CA SER A 38 5.99 16.18 -6.26
C SER A 38 6.64 15.32 -5.16
N GLY A 39 6.95 14.06 -5.47
CA GLY A 39 7.44 13.05 -4.54
C GLY A 39 6.35 12.50 -3.61
N GLY A 40 5.07 12.68 -3.95
CA GLY A 40 3.93 12.20 -3.19
C GLY A 40 3.75 10.71 -3.39
N MET A 41 3.70 9.93 -2.31
CA MET A 41 3.54 8.48 -2.37
C MET A 41 2.06 8.13 -2.22
N ASN A 42 1.53 7.43 -3.22
CA ASN A 42 0.15 7.01 -3.29
C ASN A 42 0.05 5.48 -3.15
N PRO A 43 -0.43 4.97 -2.00
CA PRO A 43 -0.64 3.53 -1.77
C PRO A 43 -1.98 3.02 -2.33
N SER A 44 -2.69 3.82 -3.13
CA SER A 44 -4.11 3.61 -3.47
C SER A 44 -5.02 3.58 -2.23
N SER A 45 -6.32 3.38 -2.46
CA SER A 45 -7.30 3.15 -1.39
C SER A 45 -7.99 1.82 -1.58
N PHE A 46 -8.39 1.19 -0.46
CA PHE A 46 -9.32 0.08 -0.47
C PHE A 46 -10.70 0.55 -0.03
N GLU A 47 -11.73 -0.17 -0.45
CA GLU A 47 -13.09 -0.05 0.08
C GLU A 47 -13.57 -1.41 0.59
N PHE A 48 -14.04 -1.45 1.83
CA PHE A 48 -14.63 -2.66 2.43
C PHE A 48 -15.82 -2.30 3.31
N ASN A 49 -16.99 -2.86 3.00
CA ASN A 49 -18.23 -2.61 3.73
C ASN A 49 -18.55 -1.10 3.93
N GLY A 50 -18.28 -0.28 2.91
CA GLY A 50 -18.50 1.18 2.97
C GLY A 50 -17.48 1.96 3.80
N ILE A 51 -16.40 1.31 4.24
CA ILE A 51 -15.23 1.96 4.84
C ILE A 51 -14.14 2.08 3.80
N THR A 52 -13.63 3.29 3.62
CA THR A 52 -12.47 3.57 2.76
C THR A 52 -11.24 3.82 3.62
N GLY A 53 -10.09 3.29 3.21
CA GLY A 53 -8.81 3.50 3.87
C GLY A 53 -7.62 3.31 2.92
N PRO A 54 -6.37 3.55 3.38
CA PRO A 54 -5.19 3.29 2.58
C PRO A 54 -5.04 1.79 2.29
N CYS A 55 -4.65 1.41 1.07
CA CYS A 55 -4.36 0.01 0.77
C CYS A 55 -3.07 -0.38 1.49
N LEU A 56 -3.17 -1.26 2.49
CA LEU A 56 -2.06 -1.67 3.34
C LEU A 56 -2.04 -3.19 3.46
N MET A 57 -0.87 -3.78 3.22
CA MET A 57 -0.60 -5.19 3.37
C MET A 57 0.07 -5.45 4.73
N ALA A 58 -0.15 -6.65 5.26
CA ALA A 58 0.41 -7.02 6.56
C ALA A 58 1.90 -7.35 6.47
N THR A 59 2.36 -7.81 5.31
CA THR A 59 3.72 -8.30 5.10
C THR A 59 4.37 -7.69 3.86
N TYR A 60 5.71 -7.68 3.86
CA TYR A 60 6.48 -7.26 2.70
C TYR A 60 6.21 -8.17 1.49
N ASP A 61 6.10 -9.48 1.73
CA ASP A 61 5.88 -10.46 0.66
C ASP A 61 4.51 -10.27 -0.02
N GLU A 62 3.46 -9.90 0.73
CA GLU A 62 2.16 -9.53 0.14
C GLU A 62 2.25 -8.28 -0.75
N ALA A 63 2.93 -7.23 -0.29
CA ALA A 63 3.11 -6.02 -1.08
C ALA A 63 4.03 -6.24 -2.30
N LEU A 64 5.02 -7.12 -2.17
CA LEU A 64 5.89 -7.52 -3.28
C LEU A 64 5.12 -8.33 -4.33
N ALA A 65 4.25 -9.24 -3.90
CA ALA A 65 3.41 -9.99 -4.83
C ALA A 65 2.47 -9.07 -5.62
N GLU A 66 1.87 -8.06 -5.00
CA GLU A 66 1.03 -7.07 -5.70
C GLU A 66 1.82 -6.27 -6.74
N TYR A 67 3.04 -5.83 -6.37
CA TYR A 67 3.96 -5.20 -7.32
C TYR A 67 4.32 -6.11 -8.50
N GLU A 68 4.66 -7.38 -8.23
CA GLU A 68 4.99 -8.35 -9.28
C GLU A 68 3.80 -8.63 -10.20
N GLU A 69 2.58 -8.72 -9.66
CA GLU A 69 1.35 -8.87 -10.44
C GLU A 69 1.11 -7.67 -11.38
N ASN A 70 1.34 -6.44 -10.90
CA ASN A 70 1.22 -5.24 -11.74
C ASN A 70 2.28 -5.20 -12.85
N VAL A 71 3.53 -5.59 -12.55
CA VAL A 71 4.58 -5.71 -13.57
C VAL A 71 4.20 -6.76 -14.63
N GLU A 72 3.72 -7.93 -14.22
CA GLU A 72 3.27 -8.98 -15.13
C GLU A 72 2.07 -8.54 -15.99
N GLU A 73 1.16 -7.74 -15.43
CA GLU A 73 0.04 -7.18 -16.17
C GLU A 73 0.50 -6.22 -17.27
N ILE A 74 1.46 -5.33 -16.98
CA ILE A 74 2.06 -4.44 -17.98
C ILE A 74 2.72 -5.24 -19.11
N ASP A 75 3.54 -6.23 -18.77
CA ASP A 75 4.19 -7.11 -19.76
C ASP A 75 3.16 -7.83 -20.66
N LEU A 76 2.05 -8.28 -20.07
CA LEU A 76 0.96 -8.92 -20.81
C LEU A 76 0.26 -7.94 -21.76
N GLN A 77 0.01 -6.71 -21.32
CA GLN A 77 -0.60 -5.65 -22.13
C GLN A 77 0.30 -5.26 -23.31
N ILE A 78 1.61 -5.18 -23.10
CA ILE A 78 2.61 -4.96 -24.16
C ILE A 78 2.58 -6.12 -25.17
N ALA A 79 2.61 -7.37 -24.70
CA ALA A 79 2.56 -8.54 -25.58
C ALA A 79 1.27 -8.63 -26.41
N GLN A 80 0.17 -8.03 -25.93
CA GLN A 80 -1.11 -7.95 -26.63
C GLN A 80 -1.21 -6.75 -27.59
N GLY A 81 -0.26 -5.81 -27.53
CA GLY A 81 -0.26 -4.58 -28.31
C GLY A 81 -1.20 -3.49 -27.77
N ASP A 82 -1.60 -3.59 -26.50
CA ASP A 82 -2.42 -2.59 -25.82
C ASP A 82 -1.58 -1.43 -25.26
N ARG A 83 -0.26 -1.63 -25.16
CA ARG A 83 0.75 -0.69 -24.65
C ARG A 83 2.00 -0.65 -25.53
N ASP A 84 2.81 0.40 -25.34
CA ASP A 84 4.08 0.56 -26.05
C ASP A 84 5.18 -0.32 -25.43
N ASP A 85 6.12 -0.81 -26.25
CA ASP A 85 7.18 -1.75 -25.81
C ASP A 85 8.13 -1.18 -24.74
N ASP A 86 8.12 0.14 -24.50
CA ASP A 86 8.91 0.84 -23.50
C ASP A 86 8.10 1.30 -22.28
N ASP A 87 6.81 0.94 -22.19
CA ASP A 87 6.03 1.13 -20.97
C ASP A 87 6.57 0.24 -19.86
N GLU A 88 6.68 0.80 -18.66
CA GLU A 88 7.03 0.06 -17.45
C GLU A 88 6.09 0.39 -16.31
N TRP A 89 6.04 -0.47 -15.31
CA TRP A 89 5.31 -0.20 -14.09
C TRP A 89 6.14 0.68 -13.14
N ASP A 90 5.64 1.87 -12.84
CA ASP A 90 6.33 2.89 -12.03
C ASP A 90 6.22 2.67 -10.50
N GLY A 91 5.50 1.63 -10.06
CA GLY A 91 5.29 1.37 -8.64
C GLY A 91 6.53 0.81 -7.93
N PHE A 92 6.53 0.90 -6.60
CA PHE A 92 7.53 0.24 -5.75
C PHE A 92 7.02 -0.03 -4.34
N VAL A 93 7.61 -1.01 -3.67
CA VAL A 93 7.21 -1.40 -2.31
C VAL A 93 7.88 -0.54 -1.24
N VAL A 94 7.08 -0.09 -0.29
CA VAL A 94 7.53 0.66 0.90
C VAL A 94 7.03 0.01 2.19
N LYS A 95 7.73 0.31 3.28
CA LYS A 95 7.22 0.07 4.63
C LYS A 95 6.37 1.26 5.04
N VAL A 96 5.26 0.98 5.69
CA VAL A 96 4.33 1.99 6.18
C VAL A 96 4.26 1.92 7.70
N LEU A 97 4.42 3.07 8.35
CA LEU A 97 4.21 3.25 9.78
C LEU A 97 2.90 4.03 9.97
N TRP A 98 1.93 3.39 10.61
CA TRP A 98 0.60 3.97 10.83
C TRP A 98 -0.06 3.41 12.07
N ASP A 99 -0.55 4.28 12.94
CA ASP A 99 -1.24 3.91 14.18
C ASP A 99 -2.78 3.96 14.08
N GLY A 100 -3.29 4.30 12.89
CA GLY A 100 -4.71 4.53 12.67
C GLY A 100 -5.13 6.01 12.73
N GLY A 101 -4.20 6.93 12.92
CA GLY A 101 -4.43 8.37 12.88
C GLY A 101 -4.59 8.94 11.47
N ASP A 102 -4.52 10.27 11.37
CA ASP A 102 -4.60 10.98 10.10
C ASP A 102 -3.26 10.94 9.32
N ASP A 103 -2.13 10.82 10.02
CA ASP A 103 -0.81 10.86 9.42
C ASP A 103 -0.28 9.44 9.14
N ILE A 104 0.20 9.21 7.93
CA ILE A 104 0.87 7.98 7.48
C ILE A 104 2.33 8.29 7.15
N THR A 105 3.25 7.39 7.51
CA THR A 105 4.68 7.55 7.22
C THR A 105 5.17 6.42 6.34
N PHE A 106 5.79 6.77 5.22
CA PHE A 106 6.43 5.87 4.28
C PHE A 106 7.94 5.82 4.55
N ALA A 107 8.49 4.61 4.57
CA ALA A 107 9.88 4.35 4.85
C ALA A 107 10.44 3.26 3.93
N CYS A 108 11.75 3.29 3.72
CA CYS A 108 12.44 2.22 3.00
C CYS A 108 12.21 0.87 3.71
N PRO A 109 11.75 -0.18 3.01
CA PRO A 109 11.40 -1.45 3.66
C PRO A 109 12.60 -2.17 4.28
N HIS A 110 13.81 -1.91 3.77
CA HIS A 110 15.03 -2.58 4.21
C HIS A 110 15.79 -1.82 5.30
N THR A 111 15.83 -0.48 5.23
CA THR A 111 16.60 0.35 6.17
C THR A 111 15.73 1.02 7.23
N SER A 112 14.41 1.06 7.03
CA SER A 112 13.46 1.88 7.80
C SER A 112 13.78 3.38 7.81
N GLU A 113 14.58 3.86 6.86
CA GLU A 113 14.78 5.29 6.64
C GLU A 113 13.46 5.93 6.21
N VAL A 114 13.03 6.97 6.92
CA VAL A 114 11.81 7.71 6.60
C VAL A 114 11.99 8.44 5.28
N MET A 115 11.06 8.20 4.36
CA MET A 115 11.04 8.86 3.05
C MET A 115 10.07 10.04 3.07
N ARG A 116 8.87 9.85 3.63
CA ARG A 116 7.83 10.88 3.70
C ARG A 116 6.82 10.62 4.80
N THR A 117 6.23 11.68 5.34
CA THR A 117 5.01 11.64 6.18
C THR A 117 3.96 12.55 5.54
N ALA A 118 2.72 12.10 5.48
CA ALA A 118 1.61 12.83 4.87
C ALA A 118 0.28 12.47 5.52
N ASN A 119 -0.79 13.20 5.20
CA ASN A 119 -2.14 12.78 5.53
C ASN A 119 -2.53 11.59 4.64
N TRP A 120 -3.08 10.52 5.22
CA TRP A 120 -3.38 9.32 4.43
C TRP A 120 -4.43 9.56 3.35
N LYS A 121 -5.41 10.44 3.57
CA LYS A 121 -6.47 10.73 2.57
C LYS A 121 -5.86 11.42 1.36
N GLU A 122 -5.03 12.42 1.59
CA GLU A 122 -4.30 13.11 0.53
C GLU A 122 -3.42 12.15 -0.27
N SER A 123 -2.68 11.27 0.41
CA SER A 123 -1.90 10.22 -0.24
C SER A 123 -2.75 9.26 -1.08
N CYS A 124 -4.00 9.00 -0.68
CA CYS A 124 -4.91 8.12 -1.42
C CYS A 124 -5.74 8.87 -2.50
N GLY A 125 -5.56 10.18 -2.67
CA GLY A 125 -6.35 10.99 -3.59
C GLY A 125 -7.80 11.26 -3.14
N LEU A 126 -8.08 11.29 -1.83
CA LEU A 126 -9.40 11.45 -1.21
C LEU A 126 -9.62 12.84 -0.59
#